data_AF-A0A2E2HA92-F1
#
_entry.id   AF-A0A2E2HA92-F1
#
_cell.length_a   1.000
_cell.length_b   1.000
_cell.length_c   1.000
_cell.angle_alpha   90.00
_cell.angle_beta   90.00
_cell.angle_gamma   90.00
#
_symmetry.space_group_name_H-M   'P 1'
#
loop_
_entity.id
_entity.type
_entity.pdbx_description
1 polymer ?
#
loop_
_entity_poly.entity_id
_entity_poly.type
_entity_poly.pdbx_seq_one_letter_code
_entity_poly.pdbx_strand_id
1 'polypeptide(L)'
;SDPQAHALMLIEDGVYAALGQVDTNRHFLQGLQQSKLAAYVLTEDLQARGISDKVSAVFSLVDYPGFVDLTLKFSKVQSWA
;
A
#
# COMPACT_ATOMS: atom_id res chain seq x y z
N SER A 1 2.72 11.05 20.82
CA SER A 1 1.63 10.46 20.01
C SER A 1 2.27 9.57 18.98
N ASP A 2 1.84 8.31 18.87
CA ASP A 2 2.44 7.34 17.96
C ASP A 2 2.31 7.84 16.50
N PRO A 3 3.42 8.10 15.79
CA PRO A 3 3.39 8.75 14.49
C PRO A 3 2.73 7.90 13.39
N GLN A 4 2.40 6.63 13.63
CA GLN A 4 1.72 5.75 12.66
C GLN A 4 0.50 5.03 13.23
N ALA A 5 -0.49 5.78 13.74
CA ALA A 5 -1.73 5.20 14.24
C ALA A 5 -2.55 4.43 13.18
N HIS A 6 -2.37 4.75 11.89
CA HIS A 6 -3.14 4.17 10.79
C HIS A 6 -2.23 3.78 9.62
N ALA A 7 -2.64 2.74 8.89
CA ALA A 7 -1.99 2.27 7.69
C ALA A 7 -3.00 2.08 6.54
N LEU A 8 -2.50 2.21 5.32
CA LEU A 8 -3.19 1.81 4.09
C LEU A 8 -2.49 0.60 3.51
N MET A 9 -3.26 -0.41 3.11
CA MET A 9 -2.74 -1.59 2.43
C MET A 9 -3.50 -1.81 1.12
N LEU A 10 -2.75 -1.96 0.03
CA LEU A 10 -3.29 -2.27 -1.30
C LEU A 10 -3.08 -3.76 -1.60
N ILE A 11 -4.17 -4.42 -1.98
CA ILE A 11 -4.25 -5.83 -2.39
C ILE A 11 -5.08 -5.93 -3.68
N GLU A 12 -5.05 -7.10 -4.31
CA GLU A 12 -5.77 -7.43 -5.54
C GLU A 12 -5.57 -6.36 -6.62
N ASP A 13 -6.64 -5.82 -7.22
CA ASP A 13 -6.54 -4.76 -8.22
C ASP A 13 -6.22 -3.39 -7.62
N GLY A 14 -6.31 -3.23 -6.30
CA GLY A 14 -5.87 -2.02 -5.61
C GLY A 14 -4.40 -1.70 -5.84
N VAL A 15 -3.57 -2.72 -6.15
CA VAL A 15 -2.12 -2.53 -6.38
C VAL A 15 -1.81 -1.63 -7.59
N TYR A 16 -2.75 -1.45 -8.53
CA TYR A 16 -2.56 -0.50 -9.64
C TYR A 16 -2.46 0.96 -9.16
N ALA A 17 -3.03 1.30 -8.01
CA ALA A 17 -2.89 2.64 -7.43
C ALA A 17 -1.47 2.92 -6.89
N ALA A 18 -0.64 1.87 -6.71
CA ALA A 18 0.73 1.99 -6.25
C ALA A 18 1.73 2.38 -7.34
N LEU A 19 1.32 2.39 -8.62
CA LEU A 19 2.23 2.62 -9.75
C LEU A 19 2.66 4.08 -9.86
N GLY A 20 3.96 4.33 -9.86
CA GLY A 20 4.55 5.68 -9.77
C GLY A 20 4.51 6.49 -11.07
N GLN A 21 4.52 5.82 -12.23
CA GLN A 21 4.56 6.47 -13.56
C GLN A 21 3.19 6.51 -14.25
N VAL A 22 2.11 6.55 -13.47
CA VAL A 22 0.73 6.61 -13.97
C VAL A 22 0.10 7.94 -13.55
N ASP A 23 -0.25 8.78 -14.52
CA ASP A 23 -0.73 10.15 -14.26
C ASP A 23 -1.98 10.20 -13.39
N THR A 24 -2.89 9.23 -13.53
CA THR A 24 -4.10 9.13 -12.71
C THR A 24 -3.81 8.88 -11.23
N ASN A 25 -2.64 8.32 -10.89
CA ASN A 25 -2.23 8.04 -9.51
C ASN A 25 -1.57 9.25 -8.82
N ARG A 26 -1.19 10.30 -9.58
CA ARG A 26 -0.32 11.38 -9.10
C ARG A 26 -0.84 12.05 -7.82
N HIS A 27 -2.11 12.44 -7.80
CA HIS A 27 -2.72 13.12 -6.65
C HIS A 27 -2.79 12.21 -5.42
N PHE A 28 -3.10 10.93 -5.61
CA PHE A 28 -3.15 9.94 -4.54
C PHE A 28 -1.77 9.72 -3.93
N LEU A 29 -0.73 9.53 -4.77
CA LEU A 29 0.65 9.35 -4.32
C LEU A 29 1.19 10.58 -3.59
N GLN A 30 0.91 11.79 -4.09
CA GLN A 30 1.27 13.04 -3.41
C GLN A 30 0.57 13.18 -2.07
N GLY A 31 -0.72 12.86 -2.00
CA GLY A 31 -1.48 12.85 -0.75
C GLY A 31 -0.89 11.89 0.28
N LEU A 32 -0.49 10.68 -0.15
CA LEU A 32 0.18 9.71 0.73
C LEU A 32 1.53 10.22 1.24
N GLN A 33 2.37 10.80 0.37
CA GLN A 33 3.66 11.39 0.77
C GLN A 33 3.53 12.51 1.81
N GLN A 34 2.48 13.33 1.70
CA GLN A 34 2.19 14.42 2.63
C GLN A 34 1.51 13.93 3.91
N SER A 35 0.93 12.74 3.88
CA SER A 35 0.29 12.12 5.04
C SER A 35 1.32 11.50 6.00
N LYS A 36 0.87 11.17 7.21
CA LYS A 36 1.63 10.34 8.17
C LYS A 36 1.24 8.85 8.11
N LEU A 37 0.54 8.43 7.05
CA LEU A 37 0.08 7.05 6.91
C LEU A 37 1.23 6.15 6.49
N ALA A 38 1.34 5.00 7.12
CA ALA A 38 2.14 3.91 6.57
C ALA A 38 1.40 3.31 5.36
N ALA A 39 2.06 3.25 4.21
CA ALA A 39 1.47 2.73 2.98
C ALA A 39 2.16 1.43 2.58
N TYR A 40 1.37 0.37 2.41
CA TYR A 40 1.82 -0.97 2.09
C TYR A 40 1.15 -1.50 0.82
N VAL A 41 1.83 -2.39 0.11
CA VAL A 41 1.29 -3.08 -1.06
C VAL A 41 1.76 -4.54 -1.06
N LEU A 42 0.85 -5.46 -1.39
CA LEU A 42 1.14 -6.89 -1.40
C LEU A 42 2.01 -7.26 -2.61
N THR A 43 3.13 -7.91 -2.35
CA THR A 43 4.14 -8.27 -3.35
C THR A 43 3.61 -9.31 -4.33
N GLU A 44 2.87 -10.28 -3.83
CA GLU A 44 2.33 -11.39 -4.61
C GLU A 44 1.31 -10.90 -5.65
N ASP A 45 0.50 -9.89 -5.32
CA ASP A 45 -0.44 -9.28 -6.27
C ASP A 45 0.25 -8.48 -7.37
N LEU A 46 1.36 -7.80 -7.05
CA LEU A 46 2.19 -7.10 -8.02
C LEU A 46 2.87 -8.09 -8.97
N GLN A 47 3.38 -9.20 -8.43
CA GLN A 47 4.03 -10.26 -9.21
C GLN A 47 3.04 -10.96 -10.14
N ALA A 48 1.85 -11.29 -9.63
CA ALA A 48 0.78 -11.91 -10.42
C ALA A 48 0.37 -11.06 -11.64
N ARG A 49 0.53 -9.73 -11.54
CA ARG A 49 0.22 -8.76 -12.61
C ARG A 49 1.44 -8.32 -13.42
N GLY A 50 2.65 -8.73 -13.05
CA GLY A 50 3.89 -8.36 -13.76
C GLY A 50 4.24 -6.87 -13.70
N ILE A 51 3.93 -6.21 -12.58
CA ILE A 51 4.09 -4.74 -12.42
C ILE A 51 4.96 -4.34 -11.20
N SER A 52 5.70 -5.28 -10.62
CA SER A 52 6.51 -5.06 -9.41
C SER A 52 7.56 -3.96 -9.57
N ASP A 53 8.10 -3.75 -10.77
CA ASP A 53 9.14 -2.76 -11.08
C ASP A 53 8.63 -1.32 -11.23
N LYS A 54 7.30 -1.12 -11.24
CA LYS A 54 6.65 0.17 -11.49
C LYS A 54 6.12 0.84 -10.22
N VAL A 55 6.32 0.22 -9.06
CA VAL A 55 5.79 0.68 -7.78
C VAL A 55 6.47 1.97 -7.32
N SER A 56 5.68 2.91 -6.83
CA SER A 56 6.18 4.15 -6.22
C SER A 56 6.92 3.87 -4.91
N ALA A 57 8.03 4.56 -4.68
CA ALA A 57 8.81 4.47 -3.44
C ALA A 57 8.06 4.92 -2.16
N VAL A 58 6.84 5.44 -2.31
CA VAL A 58 5.93 5.78 -1.21
C VAL A 58 5.42 4.52 -0.50
N PHE A 59 5.35 3.40 -1.20
CA PHE A 59 4.85 2.14 -0.65
C PHE A 59 5.99 1.27 -0.13
N SER A 60 5.76 0.64 1.02
CA SER A 60 6.55 -0.49 1.49
C SER A 60 5.96 -1.79 0.92
N LEU A 61 6.80 -2.61 0.30
CA LEU A 61 6.39 -3.94 -0.16
C LEU A 61 6.26 -4.89 1.05
N VAL A 62 5.17 -5.65 1.09
CA VAL A 62 4.96 -6.70 2.10
C VAL A 62 4.58 -7.99 1.41
N ASP A 63 4.95 -9.11 1.99
CA ASP A 63 4.52 -10.44 1.60
C ASP A 63 3.29 -10.88 2.43
N TYR A 64 2.75 -12.07 2.17
CA TYR A 64 1.63 -12.60 2.95
C TYR A 64 1.88 -12.67 4.47
N PRO A 65 3.03 -13.16 4.97
CA PRO A 65 3.35 -13.07 6.40
C PRO A 65 3.32 -11.63 6.93
N GLY A 66 3.93 -10.68 6.21
CA GLY A 66 3.90 -9.27 6.57
C GLY A 66 2.48 -8.69 6.58
N PHE A 67 1.61 -9.11 5.68
CA PHE A 67 0.18 -8.76 5.71
C PHE A 67 -0.48 -9.23 7.01
N VAL A 68 -0.30 -10.50 7.38
CA VAL A 68 -0.86 -11.07 8.61
C VAL A 68 -0.36 -10.28 9.82
N ASP A 69 0.93 -9.99 9.89
CA ASP A 69 1.51 -9.20 10.98
C ASP A 69 0.90 -7.79 11.07
N LEU A 70 0.63 -7.14 9.94
CA LEU A 70 -0.07 -5.85 9.91
C LEU A 70 -1.49 -5.97 10.49
N THR A 71 -2.23 -7.03 10.19
CA THR A 71 -3.58 -7.24 10.76
C THR A 71 -3.56 -7.46 12.26
N LEU A 72 -2.48 -8.02 12.80
CA LEU A 72 -2.30 -8.19 14.25
C LEU A 72 -1.85 -6.89 14.93
N LYS A 73 -1.08 -6.06 14.22
CA LYS A 73 -0.57 -4.77 14.71
C LYS A 73 -1.67 -3.72 14.85
N PHE A 74 -2.60 -3.64 13.89
CA PHE A 74 -3.66 -2.63 13.89
C PHE A 74 -4.98 -3.20 14.43
N SER A 75 -5.53 -2.59 15.48
CA SER A 75 -6.69 -3.11 16.22
C SER A 75 -8.01 -3.11 15.44
N LYS A 76 -8.10 -2.39 14.31
CA LYS A 76 -9.29 -2.33 13.47
C LYS A 76 -8.90 -2.37 11.99
N VAL A 77 -9.53 -3.26 11.24
CA VAL A 77 -9.42 -3.34 9.78
C VAL A 77 -10.68 -2.75 9.16
N GLN A 78 -10.52 -1.84 8.20
CA GLN A 78 -11.61 -1.31 7.37
C GLN A 78 -11.29 -1.69 5.92
N SER A 79 -12.11 -2.58 5.35
CA SER A 79 -11.94 -3.06 3.99
C SER A 79 -12.80 -2.26 3.03
N TRP A 80 -12.24 -1.91 1.87
CA TRP A 80 -12.92 -1.27 0.76
C TRP A 80 -12.84 -2.23 -0.43
N ALA A 81 -13.98 -2.57 -1.01
CA ALA A 81 -14.12 -3.45 -2.16
C ALA A 81 -14.82 -2.70 -3.30
#